data_AF-A0A0S2LWX6-F1
#
_entry.id   AF-A0A0S2LWX6-F1
#
_cell.length_a   1.000
_cell.length_b   1.000
_cell.length_c   1.000
_cell.angle_alpha   90.00
_cell.angle_beta   90.00
_cell.angle_gamma   90.00
#
_symmetry.space_group_name_H-M   'P 1'
#
loop_
_entity.id
_entity.type
_entity.pdbx_description
1 polymer ?
#
loop_
_entity_poly.entity_id
_entity_poly.type
_entity_poly.pdbx_seq_one_letter_code
_entity_poly.pdbx_strand_id
1 'polypeptide(L)' 'MVPAPKPTSAKPASKWNCPAWAPIKGNAPSKIYHLKNQRFYTKTTPEICFTTEAAAKQAGYRKSKV' A
#
# COMPACT_ATOMS: atom_id res chain seq x y z
N MET A 1 -9.48 26.66 -1.68
CA MET A 1 -10.01 25.30 -1.94
C MET A 1 -8.90 24.31 -1.68
N VAL A 2 -8.88 23.66 -0.52
CA VAL A 2 -8.04 22.46 -0.37
C VAL A 2 -8.72 21.38 -1.23
N PRO A 3 -8.10 20.90 -2.33
CA PRO A 3 -8.67 19.77 -3.04
C PRO A 3 -8.81 18.65 -2.02
N ALA A 4 -10.01 18.08 -1.89
CA ALA A 4 -10.31 17.00 -0.94
C ALA A 4 -9.14 16.01 -0.93
N PRO A 5 -8.59 15.65 0.25
CA PRO A 5 -7.40 14.82 0.33
C PRO A 5 -7.73 13.53 -0.42
N LYS A 6 -7.10 13.36 -1.59
CA LYS A 6 -7.20 12.12 -2.34
C LYS A 6 -6.87 11.01 -1.35
N PRO A 7 -7.69 9.96 -1.25
CA PRO A 7 -7.47 8.94 -0.25
C PRO A 7 -6.06 8.39 -0.47
N THR A 8 -5.17 8.59 0.49
CA THR A 8 -3.76 8.20 0.39
C THR A 8 -3.59 6.68 0.48
N SER A 9 -4.71 6.00 0.74
CA SER A 9 -4.89 4.56 0.82
C SER A 9 -6.14 4.11 0.05
N ALA A 10 -6.06 2.98 -0.64
CA ALA A 10 -7.17 2.31 -1.32
C ALA A 10 -7.45 0.96 -0.69
N LYS A 11 -8.68 0.47 -0.85
CA LYS A 11 -8.94 -0.96 -0.71
C LYS A 11 -8.32 -1.72 -1.89
N PRO A 12 -7.78 -2.93 -1.68
CA PRO A 12 -7.31 -3.76 -2.77
C PRO A 12 -8.41 -3.98 -3.80
N ALA A 13 -8.09 -3.81 -5.08
CA ALA A 13 -9.01 -4.14 -6.17
C ALA A 13 -9.23 -5.66 -6.26
N SER A 14 -8.30 -6.46 -5.73
CA SER A 14 -8.41 -7.91 -5.60
C SER A 14 -7.57 -8.40 -4.44
N LYS A 15 -7.79 -9.66 -4.03
CA LYS A 15 -7.04 -10.36 -2.98
C LYS A 15 -5.51 -10.19 -3.11
N TRP A 16 -5.01 -10.01 -4.33
CA TRP A 16 -3.58 -9.87 -4.64
C TRP A 16 -3.23 -8.59 -5.39
N ASN A 17 -4.18 -7.72 -5.71
CA ASN A 17 -3.95 -6.63 -6.65
C ASN A 17 -4.45 -5.30 -6.12
N CYS A 18 -3.60 -4.28 -6.29
CA CYS A 18 -3.89 -2.91 -5.95
C CYS A 18 -4.19 -2.12 -7.22
N PRO A 19 -5.02 -1.07 -7.15
CA PRO A 19 -5.30 -0.23 -8.30
C PRO A 19 -4.02 0.52 -8.74
N ALA A 20 -3.96 0.91 -10.02
CA ALA A 20 -2.77 1.56 -10.59
C ALA A 20 -2.36 2.85 -9.87
N TRP A 21 -3.32 3.56 -9.27
CA TRP A 21 -3.09 4.79 -8.50
C TRP A 21 -2.59 4.52 -7.06
N ALA A 22 -2.65 3.28 -6.57
CA ALA A 22 -2.14 2.88 -5.27
C ALA A 22 -1.23 1.64 -5.39
N PRO A 23 -0.03 1.77 -5.98
CA PRO A 23 0.84 0.63 -6.29
C PRO A 23 1.58 0.06 -5.08
N ILE A 24 1.31 0.54 -3.86
CA ILE A 24 1.98 0.08 -2.64
C ILE A 24 1.04 -0.89 -1.93
N LYS A 25 1.48 -2.12 -1.70
CA LYS A 25 0.70 -3.16 -1.02
C LYS A 25 0.97 -3.16 0.47
N GLY A 26 0.03 -2.69 1.27
CA GLY A 26 0.05 -2.76 2.73
C GLY A 26 -0.54 -4.07 3.24
N ASN A 27 0.26 -4.81 4.01
CA ASN A 27 -0.16 -6.00 4.73
C ASN A 27 -0.53 -5.60 6.16
N ALA A 28 -1.83 -5.54 6.48
CA ALA A 28 -2.32 -5.16 7.81
C ALA A 28 -1.84 -6.10 8.95
N PRO A 29 -1.84 -7.44 8.81
CA PRO A 29 -1.39 -8.33 9.88
C PRO A 29 0.09 -8.14 10.25
N SER A 30 0.96 -7.82 9.28
CA SER A 30 2.39 -7.55 9.57
C SER A 30 2.71 -6.07 9.74
N LYS A 31 1.77 -5.16 9.44
CA LYS A 31 2.00 -3.71 9.32
C LYS A 31 3.20 -3.37 8.43
N ILE A 32 3.36 -4.10 7.32
CA ILE A 32 4.44 -3.91 6.36
C ILE A 32 3.85 -3.52 5.01
N TYR A 33 4.45 -2.54 4.34
CA TYR A 33 4.11 -2.18 2.97
C TYR A 33 5.18 -2.65 1.99
N HIS A 34 4.74 -3.14 0.83
CA HIS A 34 5.58 -3.60 -0.26
C HIS A 34 5.40 -2.69 -1.47
N LEU A 35 6.51 -2.24 -2.04
CA LEU A 35 6.52 -1.47 -3.28
C LEU A 35 6.48 -2.41 -4.48
N LYS A 36 5.98 -1.93 -5.62
CA LYS A 36 5.96 -2.68 -6.89
C LYS A 36 7.34 -3.18 -7.34
N ASN A 37 8.42 -2.56 -6.85
CA ASN A 37 9.80 -2.92 -7.11
C ASN A 37 10.37 -4.02 -6.17
N GLN A 38 9.59 -4.51 -5.20
CA GLN A 38 10.03 -5.55 -4.27
C GLN A 38 9.75 -6.95 -4.82
N ARG A 39 10.66 -7.90 -4.54
CA ARG A 39 10.54 -9.30 -5.00
C ARG A 39 9.26 -9.98 -4.51
N PHE A 40 8.85 -9.62 -3.29
CA PHE A 40 7.67 -10.18 -2.64
C PHE A 40 6.37 -9.47 -2.99
N TYR A 41 6.41 -8.40 -3.80
CA TYR A 41 5.21 -7.65 -4.15
C TYR A 41 4.11 -8.51 -4.77
N THR A 42 4.46 -9.49 -5.60
CA THR A 42 3.49 -10.40 -6.24
C THR A 42 2.98 -11.48 -5.30
N LYS A 43 3.72 -11.80 -4.23
CA LYS A 43 3.37 -12.84 -3.24
C LYS A 43 2.72 -12.29 -1.97
N THR A 44 2.78 -10.97 -1.74
CA THR A 44 2.09 -10.35 -0.61
C THR A 44 0.63 -10.12 -0.95
N THR A 45 -0.26 -10.55 -0.05
CA THR A 45 -1.69 -10.22 -0.01
C THR A 45 -1.82 -8.80 0.54
N PRO A 46 -2.12 -7.76 -0.27
CA PRO A 46 -2.46 -6.47 0.29
C PRO A 46 -3.82 -6.55 0.99
N GLU A 47 -3.91 -6.07 2.22
CA GLU A 47 -5.20 -5.77 2.86
C GLU A 47 -5.58 -4.30 2.67
N ILE A 48 -4.57 -3.46 2.45
CA ILE A 48 -4.72 -2.05 2.11
C ILE A 48 -3.69 -1.72 1.03
N CYS A 49 -4.03 -0.79 0.14
CA CYS A 49 -3.12 -0.28 -0.86
C CYS A 49 -2.79 1.17 -0.51
N PHE A 50 -1.57 1.63 -0.75
CA PHE A 50 -1.17 3.02 -0.54
C PHE A 50 -0.71 3.64 -1.85
N THR A 51 -0.94 4.95 -1.98
CA THR A 51 -0.40 5.73 -3.11
C THR A 51 1.04 6.14 -2.86
N THR A 52 1.39 6.43 -1.61
CA THR A 52 2.73 6.92 -1.23
C THR A 52 3.26 6.22 0.01
N GLU A 53 4.59 6.12 0.12
CA GLU A 53 5.26 5.59 1.32
C GLU A 53 4.95 6.43 2.55
N ALA A 54 4.77 7.75 2.38
CA ALA A 54 4.38 8.65 3.46
C ALA A 54 3.03 8.28 4.07
N ALA A 55 2.04 7.96 3.24
CA ALA A 55 0.73 7.48 3.70
C ALA A 55 0.84 6.19 4.50
N ALA A 56 1.62 5.24 3.99
CA ALA A 56 1.85 3.97 4.65
C ALA A 56 2.52 4.19 6.02
N LYS A 57 3.54 5.05 6.08
CA LYS A 57 4.23 5.42 7.32
C LYS A 57 3.31 6.13 8.32
N GLN A 58 2.47 7.07 7.87
CA GLN A 58 1.48 7.75 8.72
C GLN A 58 0.43 6.77 9.27
N ALA A 59 0.06 5.75 8.49
CA ALA A 59 -0.81 4.68 8.94
C ALA A 59 -0.12 3.66 9.89
N GLY A 60 1.17 3.85 10.19
CA GLY A 60 1.94 2.97 11.07
C GLY A 60 2.53 1.73 10.37
N TYR A 61 2.56 1.72 9.04
CA TYR A 61 3.17 0.65 8.25
C TYR A 61 4.65 0.93 7.99
N ARG A 62 5.46 -0.13 8.02
CA ARG A 62 6.91 -0.07 7.78
C ARG A 62 7.24 -0.62 6.39
N LYS A 63 8.34 -0.14 5.79
CA LYS A 63 8.80 -0.63 4.48
C LYS A 63 9.25 -2.08 4.58
N SER A 64 8.82 -2.93 3.65
CA SER A 64 9.41 -4.26 3.47
C SER A 64 10.89 -4.12 3.17
N LYS A 65 11.73 -4.87 3.90
CA LYS A 65 13.18 -4.83 3.74
C LYS A 65 13.69 -5.65 2.54
N VAL A 66 12.77 -6.19 1.73
CA VAL A 66 12.96 -7.19 0.68
C VAL A 66 11.98 -7.03 -0.46
#